data_AF-A0A950DR21-F1
#
_entry.id   AF-A0A950DR21-F1
#
_cell.length_a   1.000
_cell.length_b   1.000
_cell.length_c   1.000
_cell.angle_alpha   90.00
_cell.angle_beta   90.00
_cell.angle_gamma   90.00
#
_symmetry.space_group_name_H-M   'P 1'
#
loop_
_entity.id
_entity.type
_entity.pdbx_description
1 polymer ?
#
loop_
_entity_poly.entity_id
_entity_poly.type
_entity_poly.pdbx_seq_one_letter_code
_entity_poly.pdbx_strand_id
1 'polypeptide(L)'
;MSTATLEKVSQLDQLKKFTKVVADTGDFESMRAYQPYDATTNPSLIFAATQKPEYSHLLEQAIAELKDSPLKASAKIGTIIDHL
;
A
#
# COMPACT_ATOMS: atom_id res chain seq x y z
N MET A 1 3.58 -43.55 13.04
CA MET A 1 2.45 -42.60 13.19
C MET A 1 3.05 -41.21 13.30
N SER A 2 2.95 -40.42 12.24
CA SER A 2 3.58 -39.10 12.14
C SER A 2 2.80 -38.09 12.96
N THR A 3 3.42 -37.52 13.99
CA THR A 3 2.88 -36.40 14.75
C THR A 3 2.98 -35.15 13.89
N ALA A 4 1.94 -34.89 13.09
CA ALA A 4 1.75 -33.59 12.49
C ALA A 4 1.45 -32.58 13.60
N THR A 5 2.35 -31.64 13.80
CA THR A 5 2.14 -30.46 14.64
C THR A 5 0.87 -29.76 14.15
N LEU A 6 -0.16 -29.68 14.98
CA LEU A 6 -1.34 -28.87 14.69
C LEU A 6 -0.87 -27.41 14.61
N GLU A 7 -0.68 -26.89 13.39
CA GLU A 7 -0.49 -25.45 13.21
C GLU A 7 -1.70 -24.74 13.80
N LYS A 8 -1.43 -23.91 14.82
CA LYS A 8 -2.46 -23.18 15.55
C LYS A 8 -2.98 -22.08 14.63
N VAL A 9 -4.14 -22.31 14.02
CA VAL A 9 -4.81 -21.36 13.12
C VAL A 9 -4.91 -19.99 13.81
N SER A 10 -4.32 -18.94 13.21
CA SER A 10 -4.26 -17.62 13.84
C SER A 10 -5.65 -16.99 13.99
N GLN A 11 -5.78 -15.97 14.85
CA GLN A 11 -7.04 -15.22 14.98
C GLN A 11 -7.45 -14.58 13.65
N LEU A 12 -6.48 -14.09 12.87
CA LEU A 12 -6.71 -13.53 11.55
C LEU A 12 -7.26 -14.59 10.58
N ASP A 13 -6.68 -15.79 10.57
CA ASP A 13 -7.14 -16.90 9.72
C ASP A 13 -8.55 -17.36 10.10
N GLN A 14 -8.89 -17.29 11.39
CA GLN A 14 -10.26 -17.55 11.84
C GLN A 14 -11.22 -16.45 11.38
N LEU A 15 -10.83 -15.17 11.49
CA LEU A 15 -11.65 -14.03 11.06
C LEU A 15 -11.96 -14.06 9.56
N LYS A 16 -10.98 -14.43 8.72
CA LYS A 16 -11.15 -14.55 7.26
C LYS A 16 -12.24 -15.53 6.83
N LYS A 17 -12.63 -16.49 7.69
CA LYS A 17 -13.72 -17.44 7.42
C LYS A 17 -15.11 -16.78 7.48
N PHE A 18 -15.24 -15.66 8.17
CA PHE A 18 -16.52 -15.00 8.43
C PHE A 18 -16.62 -13.61 7.81
N THR A 19 -15.50 -12.97 7.50
CA THR A 19 -15.47 -11.59 7.02
C THR A 19 -14.38 -11.38 5.97
N LYS A 20 -14.65 -10.51 5.00
CA LYS A 20 -13.65 -10.01 4.07
C LYS A 20 -12.75 -9.01 4.79
N VAL A 21 -11.55 -9.44 5.14
CA VAL A 21 -10.58 -8.60 5.85
C VAL A 21 -9.92 -7.65 4.86
N VAL A 22 -9.91 -6.36 5.18
CA VAL A 22 -9.30 -5.29 4.39
C VAL A 22 -8.10 -4.73 5.16
N ALA A 23 -7.03 -4.36 4.47
CA ALA A 23 -5.88 -3.70 5.10
C ALA A 23 -5.99 -2.17 4.96
N ASP A 24 -5.90 -1.44 6.07
CA ASP A 24 -5.89 0.03 6.05
C ASP A 24 -4.45 0.54 6.03
N THR A 25 -3.84 0.53 4.85
CA THR A 25 -2.41 0.85 4.68
C THR A 25 -2.06 1.20 3.23
N GLY A 26 -1.04 2.06 3.06
CA GLY A 26 -0.34 2.26 1.78
C GLY A 26 0.90 1.37 1.60
N ASP A 27 1.18 0.49 2.57
CA ASP A 27 2.39 -0.34 2.61
C ASP A 27 2.21 -1.66 1.85
N PHE A 28 2.83 -1.77 0.68
CA PHE A 28 2.73 -2.96 -0.16
C PHE A 28 3.27 -4.23 0.51
N GLU A 29 4.27 -4.12 1.38
CA GLU A 29 4.82 -5.30 2.07
C GLU A 29 3.85 -5.84 3.13
N SER A 30 3.11 -4.96 3.82
CA SER A 30 2.01 -5.37 4.70
C SER A 30 0.90 -6.08 3.92
N MET A 31 0.53 -5.56 2.74
CA MET A 31 -0.45 -6.23 1.88
C MET A 31 0.04 -7.62 1.43
N ARG A 32 1.32 -7.74 1.07
CA ARG A 32 1.95 -9.01 0.69
C ARG A 32 1.98 -10.01 1.85
N ALA A 33 2.29 -9.56 3.06
CA ALA A 33 2.38 -10.41 4.24
C ALA A 33 1.01 -10.94 4.68
N TYR A 34 -0.02 -10.07 4.68
CA TYR A 34 -1.33 -10.41 5.24
C TYR A 34 -2.35 -10.87 4.21
N GLN A 35 -2.10 -10.67 2.91
CA GLN A 35 -2.99 -11.07 1.82
C GLN A 35 -4.46 -10.70 2.12
N PRO A 36 -4.75 -9.40 2.31
CA PRO A 36 -6.11 -8.93 2.58
C PRO A 36 -6.97 -9.11 1.31
N TYR A 37 -8.29 -9.04 1.48
CA TYR A 37 -9.23 -9.06 0.36
C TYR A 37 -9.13 -7.77 -0.47
N ASP A 38 -9.18 -6.62 0.19
CA ASP A 38 -8.95 -5.29 -0.39
C ASP A 38 -7.97 -4.50 0.50
N ALA A 39 -7.52 -3.34 0.02
CA ALA A 39 -6.82 -2.35 0.83
C ALA A 39 -7.53 -0.99 0.76
N THR A 40 -7.58 -0.27 1.88
CA THR A 40 -8.00 1.13 1.94
C THR A 40 -6.79 2.01 2.15
N THR A 41 -6.74 3.12 1.41
CA THR A 41 -5.75 4.17 1.59
C THR A 41 -6.44 5.47 1.95
N ASN A 42 -5.65 6.41 2.43
CA ASN A 42 -6.04 7.80 2.57
C ASN A 42 -4.78 8.66 2.36
N PRO A 43 -4.91 9.99 2.19
CA PRO A 43 -3.74 10.84 1.92
C PRO A 43 -2.61 10.70 2.95
N SER A 44 -2.95 10.50 4.23
CA SER A 44 -1.95 10.31 5.30
C SER A 44 -1.20 8.99 5.15
N LEU A 45 -1.88 7.91 4.75
CA LEU A 45 -1.26 6.59 4.55
C LEU A 45 -0.37 6.56 3.30
N ILE A 46 -0.77 7.22 2.22
CA ILE A 46 0.07 7.38 1.02
C ILE A 46 1.31 8.21 1.37
N PHE A 47 1.12 9.34 2.05
CA PHE A 47 2.23 10.17 2.52
C PHE A 47 3.20 9.37 3.41
N ALA A 48 2.69 8.57 4.36
CA ALA A 48 3.56 7.73 5.19
C ALA A 48 4.33 6.68 4.36
N ALA A 49 3.71 6.11 3.33
CA ALA A 49 4.35 5.14 2.45
C ALA A 49 5.47 5.78 1.62
N THR A 50 5.28 6.97 1.03
CA THR A 50 6.31 7.63 0.21
C THR A 50 7.57 8.02 0.99
N GLN A 51 7.48 8.13 2.33
CA GLN A 51 8.64 8.40 3.19
C GLN A 51 9.53 7.17 3.41
N LYS A 52 9.06 5.97 3.03
CA LYS A 52 9.86 4.75 3.11
C LYS A 52 10.87 4.69 1.95
N PRO A 53 12.17 4.41 2.23
CA PRO A 53 13.20 4.34 1.18
C PRO A 53 12.85 3.39 0.03
N GLU A 54 12.25 2.25 0.33
CA GLU A 54 11.81 1.25 -0.64
C GLU A 54 10.74 1.76 -1.63
N TYR A 55 10.01 2.82 -1.29
CA TYR A 55 8.93 3.41 -2.10
C TYR A 55 9.26 4.78 -2.69
N SER A 56 10.43 5.34 -2.35
CA SER A 56 10.91 6.64 -2.86
C SER A 56 10.86 6.75 -4.39
N HIS A 57 11.15 5.65 -5.08
CA HIS A 57 11.13 5.57 -6.55
C HIS A 57 9.76 5.92 -7.17
N LEU A 58 8.65 5.69 -6.46
CA LEU A 58 7.30 6.02 -6.95
C LEU A 58 7.09 7.54 -7.04
N LEU A 59 7.54 8.27 -6.02
CA LEU A 59 7.52 9.72 -6.01
C LEU A 59 8.46 10.31 -7.07
N GLU A 60 9.67 9.75 -7.18
CA GLU A 60 10.63 10.17 -8.20
C GLU A 60 10.08 9.97 -9.61
N GLN A 61 9.39 8.86 -9.86
CA GLN A 61 8.72 8.58 -11.12
C GLN A 61 7.61 9.61 -11.41
N ALA A 62 6.71 9.86 -10.46
CA ALA A 62 5.61 10.82 -10.62
C ALA A 62 6.13 12.24 -10.92
N ILE A 63 7.24 12.65 -10.27
CA ILE A 63 7.92 13.92 -10.56
C ILE A 63 8.55 13.90 -11.97
N ALA A 64 9.21 12.81 -12.35
CA ALA A 64 9.91 12.69 -13.63
C ALA A 64 8.95 12.77 -14.83
N GLU A 65 7.77 12.16 -14.73
CA GLU A 65 6.72 12.18 -15.78
C GLU A 65 6.24 13.60 -16.13
N LEU A 66 6.36 14.55 -15.20
CA LEU A 66 5.88 15.93 -15.35
C LEU A 66 6.98 16.96 -15.53
N LYS A 67 8.25 16.52 -15.67
CA LYS A 67 9.42 17.40 -15.79
C LYS A 67 9.26 18.43 -16.92
N ASP A 68 8.91 17.96 -18.12
CA ASP A 68 8.77 18.79 -19.32
C ASP A 68 7.32 19.23 -19.59
N SER A 69 6.42 19.00 -18.64
CA SER A 69 5.01 19.40 -18.77
C SER A 69 4.86 20.93 -18.83
N PRO A 70 4.00 21.48 -19.71
CA PRO A 70 3.73 22.92 -19.79
C PRO A 70 2.84 23.45 -18.65
N LEU A 71 2.40 22.58 -17.73
CA LEU A 71 1.53 22.96 -16.62
C LEU A 71 2.20 23.96 -15.67
N LYS A 72 1.38 24.83 -15.05
CA LYS A 72 1.83 25.72 -13.97
C LYS A 72 2.18 24.92 -12.72
N ALA A 73 3.03 25.48 -11.85
CA ALA A 73 3.53 24.80 -10.66
C ALA A 73 2.44 24.18 -9.77
N SER A 74 1.36 24.90 -9.46
CA SER A 74 0.25 24.37 -8.64
C SER A 74 -0.47 23.20 -9.30
N ALA A 75 -0.70 23.29 -10.61
CA ALA A 75 -1.30 22.20 -11.38
C ALA A 75 -0.36 20.98 -11.46
N LYS A 76 0.95 21.20 -11.63
CA LYS A 76 1.96 20.13 -11.57
C LYS A 76 1.92 19.40 -10.22
N ILE A 77 1.91 20.13 -9.11
CA ILE A 77 1.84 19.53 -7.77
C ILE A 77 0.57 18.69 -7.61
N GLY A 78 -0.59 19.20 -8.04
CA GLY A 78 -1.84 18.44 -8.02
C GLY A 78 -1.73 17.13 -8.80
N THR A 79 -1.22 17.18 -10.03
CA THR A 79 -1.03 15.97 -10.84
C THR A 79 0.00 15.00 -10.24
N ILE A 80 1.08 15.49 -9.62
CA ILE A 80 2.04 14.63 -8.91
C ILE A 80 1.34 13.89 -7.77
N ILE A 81 0.52 14.59 -6.98
CA ILE A 81 -0.22 13.99 -5.86
C ILE A 81 -1.24 12.96 -6.37
N ASP A 82 -1.92 13.22 -7.49
CA ASP A 82 -2.90 12.29 -8.07
C ASP A 82 -2.27 11.02 -8.65
N HIS A 83 -0.98 11.07 -9.03
CA HIS A 83 -0.23 9.94 -9.59
C HIS A 83 0.51 9.11 -8.52
N LEU A 84 0.49 9.57 -7.27
CA LEU A 84 1.04 8.88 -6.09
C LEU A 84 -0.03 8.01 -5.43
#